data_AF-A0A5C7XS75-F1
#
_entry.id   AF-A0A5C7XS75-F1
#
_cell.length_a   1.000
_cell.length_b   1.000
_cell.length_c   1.000
_cell.angle_alpha   90.00
_cell.angle_beta   90.00
_cell.angle_gamma   90.00
#
_symmetry.space_group_name_H-M   'P 1'
#
loop_
_entity.id
_entity.type
_entity.pdbx_description
1 polymer ?
#
loop_
_entity_poly.entity_id
_entity_poly.type
_entity_poly.pdbx_seq_one_letter_code
_entity_poly.pdbx_strand_id
1 'polypeptide(L)'
;MRRALETAGQMLVAALIAVVVAGVGLTAISTVEWPAFPSSNQLHALTTVGQVACLLGLVAGGWAWRRGRETAARIAAPVFLSGFAVVTLGMPLGATKLYLFGISVDQQFRTEYLTRFADSPALRDMTYAGMPPFYPPGWFWLGGRAAALTGTPGWEMVKPWAITASRSSGSTLRRAMAASSAITTTVNAV
;
A
#
# COMPACT_ATOMS: atom_id res chain seq x y z
N MET A 1 -5.41 -21.32 29.77
CA MET A 1 -6.31 -21.31 28.59
C MET A 1 -7.21 -20.07 28.53
N ARG A 2 -7.91 -19.68 29.60
CA ARG A 2 -8.83 -18.51 29.60
C ARG A 2 -8.22 -17.18 29.11
N ARG A 3 -7.05 -16.80 29.62
CA ARG A 3 -6.33 -15.59 29.19
C ARG A 3 -5.95 -15.60 27.70
N ALA A 4 -5.59 -16.78 27.17
CA ALA A 4 -5.23 -16.91 25.76
C ALA A 4 -6.45 -16.71 24.84
N LEU A 5 -7.62 -17.23 25.24
CA LEU A 5 -8.88 -17.01 24.52
C LEU A 5 -9.32 -15.54 24.57
N GLU A 6 -9.17 -14.88 25.72
CA GLU A 6 -9.46 -13.46 25.88
C GLU A 6 -8.57 -12.59 24.97
N THR A 7 -7.25 -12.84 24.97
CA THR A 7 -6.32 -12.14 24.07
C THR A 7 -6.63 -12.40 22.60
N ALA A 8 -6.92 -13.66 22.24
CA ALA A 8 -7.31 -13.99 20.87
C ALA A 8 -8.59 -13.24 20.45
N GLY A 9 -9.59 -13.16 21.31
CA GLY A 9 -10.80 -12.37 21.08
C GLY A 9 -10.51 -10.88 20.89
N GLN A 10 -9.64 -10.30 21.71
CA GLN A 10 -9.22 -8.90 21.58
C GLN A 10 -8.48 -8.64 20.27
N MET A 11 -7.60 -9.56 19.84
CA MET A 11 -6.89 -9.46 18.57
C MET A 11 -7.85 -9.56 17.38
N LEU A 12 -8.85 -10.44 17.45
CA LEU A 12 -9.89 -10.56 16.42
C LEU A 12 -10.68 -9.25 16.28
N VAL A 13 -11.11 -8.67 17.41
CA VAL A 13 -11.81 -7.37 17.40
C VAL A 13 -10.92 -6.26 16.85
N ALA A 14 -9.64 -6.20 17.26
CA ALA A 14 -8.70 -5.22 16.73
C ALA A 14 -8.48 -5.38 15.21
N ALA A 15 -8.40 -6.62 14.72
CA ALA A 15 -8.30 -6.91 13.30
C ALA A 15 -9.56 -6.48 12.54
N LEU A 16 -10.75 -6.73 13.09
CA LEU A 16 -12.02 -6.27 12.50
C LEU A 16 -12.08 -4.74 12.43
N ILE A 17 -11.68 -4.04 13.50
CA ILE A 17 -11.58 -2.57 13.51
C ILE A 17 -10.63 -2.11 12.41
N ALA A 18 -9.45 -2.72 12.29
CA ALA A 18 -8.48 -2.36 11.27
C ALA A 18 -9.03 -2.56 9.84
N VAL A 19 -9.75 -3.66 9.59
CA VAL A 19 -10.41 -3.91 8.30
C VAL A 19 -11.47 -2.85 8.00
N VAL A 20 -12.29 -2.48 8.99
CA VAL A 20 -13.32 -1.45 8.82
C VAL A 20 -12.68 -0.08 8.55
N VAL A 21 -11.70 0.32 9.34
CA VAL A 21 -10.98 1.60 9.16
C VAL A 21 -10.28 1.65 7.80
N ALA A 22 -9.63 0.56 7.39
CA ALA A 22 -9.01 0.47 6.07
C ALA A 22 -10.03 0.52 4.94
N GLY A 23 -11.13 -0.22 5.03
CA GLY A 23 -12.19 -0.22 4.03
C GLY A 23 -12.81 1.17 3.85
N VAL A 24 -13.19 1.81 4.95
CA VAL A 24 -13.75 3.17 4.94
C VAL A 24 -12.74 4.19 4.43
N GLY A 25 -11.51 4.15 4.93
CA GLY A 25 -10.46 5.10 4.55
C GLY A 25 -10.08 4.98 3.08
N LEU A 26 -9.84 3.77 2.57
CA LEU A 26 -9.51 3.55 1.15
C LEU A 26 -10.68 3.92 0.23
N THR A 27 -11.92 3.63 0.64
CA THR A 27 -13.11 4.06 -0.11
C THR A 27 -13.19 5.58 -0.16
N ALA A 28 -13.01 6.27 0.97
CA ALA A 28 -13.01 7.73 1.00
C ALA A 28 -11.93 8.33 0.08
N ILE A 29 -10.71 7.78 0.11
CA ILE A 29 -9.61 8.20 -0.77
C ILE A 29 -9.97 8.03 -2.24
N SER A 30 -10.64 6.92 -2.59
CA SER A 30 -11.05 6.63 -3.98
C SER A 30 -12.11 7.57 -4.55
N THR A 31 -12.84 8.30 -3.69
CA THR A 31 -13.92 9.19 -4.14
C THR A 31 -13.44 10.56 -4.60
N VAL A 32 -12.16 10.86 -4.43
CA VAL A 32 -11.58 12.18 -4.69
C VAL A 32 -10.53 12.06 -5.79
N GLU A 33 -10.57 12.97 -6.77
CA GLU A 33 -9.50 13.12 -7.75
C GLU A 33 -8.36 13.93 -7.13
N TRP A 34 -7.24 13.25 -6.87
CA TRP A 34 -6.09 13.87 -6.25
C TRP A 34 -5.10 14.40 -7.29
N PRO A 35 -4.43 15.54 -7.04
CA PRO A 35 -3.40 16.03 -7.94
C PRO A 35 -2.19 15.10 -7.97
N ALA A 36 -1.56 14.95 -9.14
CA ALA A 36 -0.39 14.11 -9.31
C ALA A 36 0.81 14.60 -8.48
N PHE A 37 1.61 13.65 -7.96
CA PHE A 37 2.78 13.92 -7.09
C PHE A 37 3.79 14.97 -7.57
N PRO A 38 4.16 15.08 -8.86
CA PRO A 38 5.18 16.04 -9.26
C PRO A 38 4.67 17.47 -9.40
N SER A 39 3.36 17.71 -9.40
CA SER A 39 2.78 19.05 -9.61
C SER A 39 2.25 19.71 -8.33
N SER A 40 2.16 18.97 -7.21
CA SER A 40 1.57 19.48 -5.97
C SER A 40 2.00 18.75 -4.71
N ASN A 41 2.25 19.49 -3.63
CA ASN A 41 2.54 18.95 -2.29
C ASN A 41 1.28 18.63 -1.47
N GLN A 42 0.08 18.74 -2.03
CA GLN A 42 -1.18 18.54 -1.29
C GLN A 42 -1.28 17.15 -0.66
N LEU A 43 -0.92 16.09 -1.42
CA LEU A 43 -0.95 14.72 -0.90
C LEU A 43 0.08 14.49 0.22
N HIS A 44 1.26 15.12 0.12
CA HIS A 44 2.26 15.09 1.18
C HIS A 44 1.75 15.77 2.46
N ALA A 45 1.12 16.94 2.32
CA ALA A 45 0.54 17.67 3.43
C ALA A 45 -0.59 16.87 4.10
N LEU A 46 -1.52 16.33 3.31
CA LEU A 46 -2.63 15.52 3.83
C LEU A 46 -2.15 14.25 4.53
N THR A 47 -1.15 13.57 3.94
CA THR A 47 -0.54 12.40 4.55
C THR A 47 0.06 12.76 5.92
N THR A 48 0.81 13.85 5.99
CA THR A 48 1.46 14.33 7.22
C THR A 48 0.43 14.72 8.28
N VAL A 49 -0.59 15.50 7.90
CA VAL A 49 -1.64 15.93 8.83
C VAL A 49 -2.40 14.74 9.38
N GLY A 50 -2.77 13.77 8.53
CA GLY A 50 -3.46 12.58 9.00
C GLY A 50 -2.58 11.67 9.86
N GLN A 51 -1.27 11.55 9.57
CA GLN A 51 -0.31 10.86 10.44
C GLN A 51 -0.25 11.51 11.82
N VAL A 52 -0.08 12.84 11.87
CA VAL A 52 -0.05 13.60 13.12
C VAL A 52 -1.37 13.45 13.89
N ALA A 53 -2.51 13.54 13.21
CA ALA A 53 -3.82 13.34 13.84
C ALA A 53 -3.96 11.94 14.45
N CYS A 54 -3.49 10.90 13.76
CA CYS A 54 -3.49 9.54 14.29
C CYS A 54 -2.57 9.39 15.50
N LEU A 55 -1.36 9.98 15.47
CA LEU A 55 -0.44 9.97 16.59
C LEU A 55 -1.01 10.69 17.81
N LEU A 56 -1.64 11.85 17.61
CA LEU A 56 -2.35 12.56 18.68
C LEU A 56 -3.50 11.72 19.25
N GLY A 57 -4.23 11.01 18.40
CA GLY A 57 -5.26 10.06 18.82
C GLY A 57 -4.71 8.91 19.67
N LEU A 58 -3.55 8.36 19.33
CA LEU A 58 -2.86 7.35 20.14
C LEU A 58 -2.41 7.90 21.50
N VAL A 59 -1.84 9.11 21.52
CA VAL A 59 -1.47 9.80 22.77
C VAL A 59 -2.70 10.04 23.65
N ALA A 60 -3.81 10.50 23.06
CA ALA A 60 -5.08 10.68 23.77
C ALA A 60 -5.63 9.35 24.30
N GLY A 61 -5.51 8.26 23.54
CA GLY A 61 -5.86 6.92 23.99
C GLY A 61 -5.02 6.46 25.18
N GLY A 62 -3.71 6.68 25.15
CA GLY A 62 -2.81 6.40 26.28
C GLY A 62 -3.13 7.26 27.51
N TRP A 63 -3.52 8.52 27.31
CA TRP A 63 -3.95 9.40 28.40
C TRP A 63 -5.29 8.95 29.00
N ALA A 64 -6.25 8.53 28.16
CA ALA A 64 -7.53 7.96 28.61
C ALA A 64 -7.34 6.69 29.44
N TRP A 65 -6.39 5.83 29.06
CA TRP A 65 -6.00 4.65 29.84
C TRP A 65 -5.54 5.05 31.25
N ARG A 66 -4.65 6.04 31.36
CA ARG A 66 -4.16 6.54 32.66
C ARG A 66 -5.26 7.14 33.54
N ARG A 67 -6.35 7.62 32.94
CA ARG A 67 -7.53 8.15 33.63
C ARG A 67 -8.57 7.06 33.98
N GLY A 68 -8.25 5.78 33.79
CA GLY A 68 -9.14 4.65 34.07
C GLY A 68 -10.22 4.41 33.00
N ARG A 69 -10.15 5.10 31.86
CA ARG A 69 -11.10 4.94 30.74
C ARG A 69 -10.64 3.83 29.79
N GLU A 70 -10.50 2.62 30.32
CA GLU A 70 -9.89 1.49 29.62
C GLU A 70 -10.61 1.13 28.31
N THR A 71 -11.94 1.12 28.29
CA THR A 71 -12.72 0.79 27.08
C THR A 71 -12.43 1.77 25.94
N ALA A 72 -12.35 3.06 26.24
CA ALA A 72 -12.05 4.08 25.24
C ALA A 72 -10.64 3.91 24.67
N ALA A 73 -9.65 3.64 25.53
CA ALA A 73 -8.28 3.38 25.11
C ALA A 73 -8.13 2.11 24.26
N ARG A 74 -8.85 1.04 24.62
CA ARG A 74 -8.85 -0.24 23.87
C ARG A 74 -9.45 -0.12 22.47
N ILE A 75 -10.39 0.81 22.25
CA ILE A 75 -10.94 1.10 20.93
C ILE A 75 -10.03 2.08 20.18
N ALA A 76 -9.55 3.14 20.84
CA ALA A 76 -8.71 4.16 20.25
C ALA A 76 -7.42 3.58 19.65
N ALA A 77 -6.76 2.65 20.35
CA ALA A 77 -5.51 2.06 19.90
C ALA A 77 -5.60 1.41 18.50
N PRO A 78 -6.46 0.41 18.24
CA PRO A 78 -6.58 -0.17 16.92
C PRO A 78 -7.12 0.81 15.87
N VAL A 79 -8.02 1.74 16.24
CA VAL A 79 -8.55 2.76 15.32
C VAL A 79 -7.44 3.67 14.80
N PHE A 80 -6.68 4.30 15.70
CA PHE A 80 -5.66 5.26 15.29
C PHE A 80 -4.41 4.59 14.73
N LEU A 81 -4.09 3.36 15.17
CA LEU A 81 -2.97 2.60 14.58
C LEU A 81 -3.28 2.17 13.15
N SER A 82 -4.49 1.64 12.89
CA SER A 82 -4.92 1.30 11.53
C SER A 82 -5.09 2.54 10.67
N GLY A 83 -5.67 3.62 11.21
CA GLY A 83 -5.77 4.92 10.54
C GLY A 83 -4.41 5.45 10.14
N PHE A 84 -3.39 5.36 11.01
CA PHE A 84 -2.03 5.76 10.71
C PHE A 84 -1.44 4.97 9.53
N ALA A 85 -1.64 3.64 9.49
CA ALA A 85 -1.20 2.82 8.37
C ALA A 85 -1.93 3.18 7.06
N VAL A 86 -3.25 3.38 7.12
CA VAL A 86 -4.09 3.76 5.98
C VAL A 86 -3.69 5.11 5.42
N VAL A 87 -3.49 6.13 6.25
CA VAL A 87 -3.06 7.43 5.73
C VAL A 87 -1.64 7.39 5.19
N THR A 88 -0.73 6.64 5.83
CA THR A 88 0.68 6.55 5.41
C THR A 88 0.85 5.87 4.05
N LEU A 89 0.05 4.84 3.76
CA LEU A 89 0.19 4.05 2.52
C LEU A 89 -0.95 4.33 1.54
N GLY A 90 -2.18 4.40 2.03
CA GLY A 90 -3.38 4.59 1.24
C GLY A 90 -3.46 5.96 0.58
N MET A 91 -3.06 7.06 1.24
CA MET A 91 -3.04 8.37 0.58
C MET A 91 -2.03 8.41 -0.57
N PRO A 92 -0.76 7.95 -0.38
CA PRO A 92 0.19 7.91 -1.49
C PRO A 92 -0.19 6.95 -2.63
N LEU A 93 -0.81 5.81 -2.31
CA LEU A 93 -1.16 4.80 -3.31
C LEU A 93 -2.52 5.06 -3.98
N GLY A 94 -3.52 5.55 -3.26
CA GLY A 94 -4.88 5.72 -3.76
C GLY A 94 -5.10 6.99 -4.57
N ALA A 95 -4.08 7.83 -4.72
CA ALA A 95 -4.20 9.07 -5.47
C ALA A 95 -4.13 8.87 -7.00
N THR A 96 -3.39 7.85 -7.46
CA THR A 96 -3.13 7.64 -8.90
C THR A 96 -2.97 6.15 -9.20
N LYS A 97 -3.09 5.78 -10.48
CA LYS A 97 -2.69 4.45 -10.97
C LYS A 97 -1.18 4.19 -10.88
N LEU A 98 -0.38 5.24 -10.71
CA LEU A 98 1.06 5.12 -10.59
C LEU A 98 1.45 4.60 -9.20
N TYR A 99 2.62 3.96 -9.13
CA TYR A 99 3.17 3.56 -7.84
C TYR A 99 3.63 4.78 -7.03
N LEU A 100 4.04 4.56 -5.77
CA LEU A 100 4.40 5.60 -4.80
C LEU A 100 5.24 6.74 -5.42
N PHE A 101 4.76 7.97 -5.29
CA PHE A 101 5.37 9.21 -5.79
C PHE A 101 5.33 9.41 -7.31
N GLY A 102 4.59 8.58 -8.06
CA GLY A 102 4.36 8.76 -9.48
C GLY A 102 5.60 8.52 -10.35
N ILE A 103 5.65 9.13 -11.54
CA ILE A 103 6.81 9.09 -12.43
C ILE A 103 7.79 10.18 -12.00
N SER A 104 8.69 9.84 -11.08
CA SER A 104 9.70 10.76 -10.56
C SER A 104 10.97 9.99 -10.16
N VAL A 105 12.14 10.55 -10.47
CA VAL A 105 13.47 10.00 -10.12
C VAL A 105 13.52 8.49 -10.45
N ASP A 106 13.77 7.63 -9.47
CA ASP A 106 13.87 6.17 -9.60
C ASP A 106 12.60 5.52 -10.16
N GLN A 107 11.41 6.05 -9.85
CA GLN A 107 10.17 5.45 -10.32
C GLN A 107 10.01 5.58 -11.83
N GLN A 108 10.58 6.61 -12.44
CA GLN A 108 10.60 6.74 -13.89
C GLN A 108 11.35 5.58 -14.53
N PHE A 109 12.59 5.34 -14.11
CA PHE A 109 13.40 4.24 -14.65
C PHE A 109 12.78 2.88 -14.38
N ARG A 110 12.19 2.66 -13.20
CA ARG A 110 11.51 1.41 -12.85
C ARG A 110 10.29 1.15 -13.74
N THR A 111 9.52 2.19 -14.02
CA THR A 111 8.34 2.11 -14.89
C THR A 111 8.75 1.85 -16.33
N GLU A 112 9.75 2.58 -16.84
CA GLU A 112 10.32 2.38 -18.16
C GLU A 112 10.84 0.95 -18.32
N TYR A 113 11.57 0.45 -17.32
CA TYR A 113 12.19 -0.86 -17.42
C TYR A 113 11.19 -2.01 -17.42
N LEU A 114 10.18 -1.95 -16.55
CA LEU A 114 9.10 -2.94 -16.54
C LEU A 114 8.28 -2.88 -17.84
N THR A 115 7.99 -1.67 -18.33
CA THR A 115 7.25 -1.48 -19.59
C THR A 115 8.00 -2.10 -20.77
N ARG A 116 9.32 -1.92 -20.83
CA ARG A 116 10.14 -2.57 -21.86
C ARG A 116 10.03 -4.09 -21.85
N PHE A 117 9.92 -4.71 -20.66
CA PHE A 117 9.74 -6.15 -20.55
C PHE A 117 8.32 -6.65 -20.85
N ALA A 118 7.33 -5.75 -20.76
CA ALA A 118 5.99 -6.00 -21.29
C ALA A 118 6.03 -6.09 -22.82
N ASP A 119 6.75 -5.17 -23.47
CA ASP A 119 6.90 -5.15 -24.92
C ASP A 119 7.78 -6.29 -25.45
N SER A 120 8.86 -6.65 -24.76
CA SER A 120 9.81 -7.67 -25.20
C SER A 120 10.48 -8.42 -24.04
N PRO A 121 10.61 -9.76 -24.08
CA PRO A 121 11.31 -10.50 -23.02
C PRO A 121 12.84 -10.35 -23.07
N ALA A 122 13.40 -9.62 -24.04
CA ALA A 122 14.85 -9.53 -24.26
C ALA A 122 15.54 -8.71 -23.16
N LEU A 123 16.61 -9.27 -22.58
CA LEU A 123 17.43 -8.61 -21.56
C LEU A 123 18.23 -7.45 -22.16
N ARG A 124 17.72 -6.23 -22.04
CA ARG A 124 18.33 -4.99 -22.53
C ARG A 124 18.18 -3.89 -21.49
N ASP A 125 19.00 -2.85 -21.55
CA ASP A 125 18.81 -1.66 -20.73
C ASP A 125 17.45 -0.99 -21.01
N MET A 126 16.91 -0.25 -20.04
CA MET A 126 15.63 0.44 -20.17
C MET A 126 15.66 1.60 -21.17
N THR A 127 16.81 2.26 -21.36
CA THR A 127 16.90 3.54 -22.09
C THR A 127 17.85 3.44 -23.29
N TYR A 128 19.06 2.92 -23.11
CA TYR A 128 20.10 2.93 -24.14
C TYR A 128 20.27 1.60 -24.86
N ALA A 129 20.35 1.65 -26.19
CA ALA A 129 20.61 0.45 -27.00
C ALA A 129 22.06 -0.04 -26.81
N GLY A 130 22.22 -1.36 -26.64
CA GLY A 130 23.55 -1.99 -26.57
C GLY A 130 24.28 -1.83 -25.23
N MET A 131 23.72 -1.11 -24.27
CA MET A 131 24.28 -1.02 -22.91
C MET A 131 23.75 -2.14 -22.00
N PRO A 132 24.55 -2.59 -21.02
CA PRO A 132 24.06 -3.43 -19.94
C PRO A 132 23.06 -2.65 -19.07
N PRO A 133 22.02 -3.31 -18.52
CA PRO A 133 21.04 -2.65 -17.69
C PRO A 133 21.65 -2.21 -16.35
N PHE A 134 21.27 -1.01 -15.89
CA PHE A 134 21.64 -0.53 -14.56
C PHE A 134 20.99 -1.35 -13.43
N TYR A 135 19.72 -1.75 -13.60
CA TYR A 135 19.01 -2.57 -12.62
C TYR A 135 19.15 -4.07 -12.90
N PRO A 136 19.22 -4.92 -11.86
CA PRO A 136 19.06 -6.36 -12.02
C PRO A 136 17.70 -6.68 -12.67
N PRO A 137 17.66 -7.45 -13.78
CA PRO A 137 16.46 -7.58 -14.60
C PRO A 137 15.34 -8.39 -13.95
N GLY A 138 15.64 -9.26 -12.97
CA GLY A 138 14.71 -10.31 -12.52
C GLY A 138 13.33 -9.81 -12.11
N TRP A 139 13.26 -8.83 -11.21
CA TRP A 139 11.98 -8.30 -10.72
C TRP A 139 11.18 -7.59 -11.82
N PHE A 140 11.85 -6.81 -12.68
CA PHE A 140 11.22 -6.07 -13.78
C PHE A 140 10.78 -6.99 -14.91
N TRP A 141 11.58 -8.02 -15.19
CA TRP A 141 11.27 -9.03 -16.21
C TRP A 141 10.00 -9.77 -15.85
N LEU A 142 9.90 -10.30 -14.63
CA LEU A 142 8.70 -10.99 -14.15
C LEU A 142 7.46 -10.08 -14.19
N GLY A 143 7.60 -8.83 -13.75
CA GLY A 143 6.51 -7.85 -13.78
C GLY A 143 6.07 -7.49 -15.21
N GLY A 144 7.01 -7.27 -16.12
CA GLY A 144 6.72 -6.97 -17.51
C GLY A 144 6.09 -8.16 -18.22
N ARG A 145 6.58 -9.39 -17.98
CA ARG A 145 5.95 -10.60 -18.51
C ARG A 145 4.54 -10.80 -17.94
N ALA A 146 4.31 -10.50 -16.67
CA ALA A 146 2.96 -10.52 -16.11
C ALA A 146 2.05 -9.51 -16.83
N ALA A 147 2.52 -8.29 -17.10
CA ALA A 147 1.80 -7.27 -17.88
C ALA A 147 1.43 -7.78 -19.28
N ALA A 148 2.40 -8.39 -19.98
CA ALA A 148 2.20 -8.97 -21.30
C ALA A 148 1.19 -10.12 -21.29
N LEU A 149 1.20 -10.96 -20.25
CA LEU A 149 0.27 -12.08 -20.11
C LEU A 149 -1.16 -11.63 -19.79
N THR A 150 -1.33 -10.55 -19.02
CA THR A 150 -2.65 -10.02 -18.65
C THR A 150 -3.19 -8.98 -19.62
N GLY A 151 -2.40 -8.56 -20.62
CA GLY A 151 -2.74 -7.46 -21.52
C GLY A 151 -2.77 -6.08 -20.85
N THR A 152 -2.19 -5.95 -19.66
CA THR A 152 -2.13 -4.68 -18.93
C THR A 152 -0.97 -3.85 -19.47
N PRO A 153 -1.15 -2.53 -19.71
CA PRO A 153 -0.02 -1.66 -20.05
C PRO A 153 1.07 -1.76 -18.98
N GLY A 154 2.34 -1.86 -19.40
CA GLY A 154 3.45 -2.07 -18.48
C GLY A 154 3.52 -1.00 -17.38
N TRP A 155 3.29 0.26 -17.73
CA TRP A 155 3.29 1.37 -16.76
C TRP A 155 2.18 1.23 -15.70
N GLU A 156 1.01 0.69 -16.05
CA GLU A 156 -0.07 0.40 -15.08
C GLU A 156 0.24 -0.81 -14.20
N MET A 157 1.00 -1.78 -14.72
CA MET A 157 1.36 -3.00 -13.97
C MET A 157 2.34 -2.74 -12.82
N VAL A 158 3.10 -1.63 -12.84
CA VAL A 158 4.14 -1.35 -11.82
C VAL A 158 3.56 -1.34 -10.40
N LYS A 159 2.45 -0.63 -10.19
CA LYS A 159 1.79 -0.50 -8.87
C LYS A 159 1.31 -1.85 -8.31
N PRO A 160 0.45 -2.63 -9.01
CA PRO A 160 -0.01 -3.92 -8.52
C PRO A 160 1.15 -4.93 -8.38
N TRP A 161 2.15 -4.90 -9.27
CA TRP A 161 3.32 -5.76 -9.19
C TRP A 161 4.17 -5.46 -7.94
N ALA A 162 4.44 -4.19 -7.64
CA ALA A 162 5.19 -3.78 -6.46
C ALA A 162 4.51 -4.14 -5.15
N ILE A 163 3.19 -3.96 -5.06
CA ILE A 163 2.40 -4.37 -3.90
C ILE A 163 2.45 -5.90 -3.72
N THR A 164 2.28 -6.65 -4.81
CA THR A 164 2.24 -8.12 -4.76
C THR A 164 3.61 -8.73 -4.46
N ALA A 165 4.66 -8.23 -5.09
CA ALA A 165 6.03 -8.71 -4.90
C ALA A 165 6.51 -8.46 -3.46
N SER A 166 6.23 -7.28 -2.90
CA SER A 166 6.56 -6.96 -1.50
C SER A 166 5.89 -7.92 -0.51
N ARG A 167 4.67 -8.37 -0.81
CA ARG A 167 3.97 -9.38 -0.02
C ARG A 167 4.63 -10.76 -0.10
N SER A 168 5.13 -11.14 -1.28
CA SER A 168 5.73 -12.47 -1.52
C SER A 168 7.09 -12.67 -0.83
N SER A 169 7.84 -11.60 -0.59
CA SER A 169 9.09 -11.63 0.19
C SER A 169 8.85 -11.79 1.69
N GLY A 170 7.64 -11.49 2.18
CA GLY A 170 7.18 -11.86 3.52
C GLY A 170 6.62 -13.27 3.50
N SER A 171 7.42 -14.26 3.87
CA SER A 171 7.05 -15.68 3.90
C SER A 171 5.65 -15.94 4.48
N THR A 172 4.68 -16.38 3.66
CA THR A 172 3.66 -17.44 3.90
C THR A 172 2.68 -17.51 2.71
N LEU A 173 2.99 -18.37 1.73
CA LEU A 173 2.36 -18.37 0.40
C LEU A 173 0.97 -19.05 0.29
N ARG A 174 0.39 -19.68 1.33
CA ARG A 174 -0.80 -20.56 1.09
C ARG A 174 -2.07 -20.29 1.87
N ARG A 175 -2.07 -19.43 2.91
CA ARG A 175 -3.28 -19.21 3.73
C ARG A 175 -3.96 -17.86 3.51
N ALA A 176 -3.26 -16.91 2.89
CA ALA A 176 -3.77 -15.54 2.72
C ALA A 176 -4.50 -15.30 1.39
N MET A 177 -4.62 -16.32 0.53
CA MET A 177 -5.27 -16.20 -0.79
C MET A 177 -6.80 -16.13 -0.72
N ALA A 178 -7.44 -16.49 0.40
CA ALA A 178 -8.90 -16.45 0.53
C ALA A 178 -9.46 -15.16 1.17
N ALA A 179 -8.63 -14.40 1.91
CA ALA A 179 -9.09 -13.21 2.64
C ALA A 179 -8.61 -11.87 2.04
N SER A 180 -7.79 -11.91 0.97
CA SER A 180 -7.06 -10.73 0.47
C SER A 180 -7.57 -10.15 -0.85
N SER A 181 -8.58 -10.77 -1.49
CA SER A 181 -9.11 -10.26 -2.75
C SER A 181 -9.75 -8.89 -2.58
N ALA A 182 -10.47 -8.64 -1.48
CA ALA A 182 -11.13 -7.34 -1.26
C ALA A 182 -10.13 -6.18 -1.13
N ILE A 183 -9.05 -6.32 -0.36
CA ILE A 183 -8.07 -5.23 -0.18
C ILE A 183 -7.23 -5.02 -1.45
N THR A 184 -6.84 -6.08 -2.13
CA THR A 184 -6.08 -5.99 -3.38
C THR A 184 -6.93 -5.43 -4.52
N THR A 185 -8.21 -5.82 -4.61
CA THR A 185 -9.14 -5.23 -5.59
C THR A 185 -9.40 -3.77 -5.26
N THR A 186 -9.60 -3.37 -4.00
CA THR A 186 -9.81 -1.96 -3.65
C THR A 186 -8.56 -1.10 -3.86
N VAL A 187 -7.36 -1.59 -3.61
CA VAL A 187 -6.11 -0.80 -3.83
C VAL A 187 -5.70 -0.76 -5.30
N ASN A 188 -6.07 -1.76 -6.11
CA ASN A 188 -5.79 -1.79 -7.55
C ASN A 188 -6.91 -1.16 -8.41
N ALA A 189 -8.14 -1.08 -7.89
CA ALA A 189 -9.27 -0.43 -8.57
C ALA A 189 -9.29 1.10 -8.42
N VAL A 190 -8.40 1.62 -7.56
CA VAL A 190 -8.13 3.05 -7.36
C VAL A 190 -6.76 3.36 -7.96
#